data_AF-W5KLL6-F1
#
_entry.id   AF-W5KLL6-F1
#
_cell.length_a   1.000
_cell.length_b   1.000
_cell.length_c   1.000
_cell.angle_alpha   90.00
_cell.angle_beta   90.00
_cell.angle_gamma   90.00
#
_symmetry.space_group_name_H-M   'P 1'
#
loop_
_entity.id
_entity.type
_entity.pdbx_description
1 polymer ?
#
loop_
_entity_poly.entity_id
_entity_poly.type
_entity_poly.pdbx_seq_one_letter_code
_entity_poly.pdbx_strand_id
1 'polypeptide(L)'
;ICWAFLPNFWSRVLTLSWDSYTHQYMTEQALINVTIETLILQTGLGRAFWQAVNEVVSANADMDFLSATRSDPVYHFDSERIEGATEMLREFWKQTVLLTQKKKYQAARNSLGKLFHSLQDFYSHSNWVEMGQYTEYIHLLNPKEPPVPVASDTPTCAACHRFSCYNNLLEELVQGPPRPLLTTGYFSTYPAKPTKCSHGGILDSSRDQGAEGGINKDSTSPLFSPHHYLHKEAARLATTATLSVLRDLRHTVGPKSFLVQQPPSLVFVIDTTGSMFEEITAARMRVLSIIRARAQSRSPGLPGTFVLVPFHDPFGPVLETDDPDQFQLFMEDLTALSGGDEPEMCLSAIELALIHSPPLSEIFVFTDASPKDRHLYSTVKSLILEKKSKVTFLLTEDQNSRMTLKDRRKRKRRKALSPDRFSLYSSLSSISGGMTIFTTNTDIQKASAIVEDSTATN
;
A
#
# COMPACT_ATOMS: atom_id res chain seq x y z
N ILE A 1 -7.66 -7.76 23.68
CA ILE A 1 -7.15 -7.56 22.30
C ILE A 1 -6.75 -8.94 21.84
N CYS A 2 -7.42 -9.45 20.81
CA CYS A 2 -7.05 -10.73 20.23
C CYS A 2 -5.75 -10.48 19.46
N TRP A 3 -4.77 -11.35 19.63
CA TRP A 3 -3.51 -11.22 18.91
C TRP A 3 -3.20 -12.58 18.32
N ALA A 4 -3.87 -12.86 17.20
CA ALA A 4 -3.53 -14.00 16.37
C ALA A 4 -2.12 -13.80 15.81
N PHE A 5 -1.35 -14.89 15.64
CA PHE A 5 0.00 -14.89 15.06
C PHE A 5 0.84 -13.63 15.34
N LEU A 6 1.01 -13.34 16.63
CA LEU A 6 1.48 -12.08 17.21
C LEU A 6 2.45 -11.29 16.32
N PRO A 7 2.20 -9.98 16.10
CA PRO A 7 3.05 -9.15 15.26
C PRO A 7 4.54 -9.24 15.63
N ASN A 8 5.44 -9.15 14.64
CA ASN A 8 6.89 -9.36 14.75
C ASN A 8 7.54 -8.71 15.97
N PHE A 9 7.09 -7.51 16.35
CA PHE A 9 7.57 -6.82 17.55
C PHE A 9 7.17 -7.57 18.83
N TRP A 10 5.91 -7.98 18.96
CA TRP A 10 5.38 -8.66 20.15
C TRP A 10 5.78 -10.14 20.24
N SER A 11 5.85 -10.86 19.12
CA SER A 11 6.37 -12.25 19.09
C SER A 11 7.81 -12.33 19.61
N ARG A 12 8.65 -11.32 19.35
CA ARG A 12 10.05 -11.30 19.83
C ARG A 12 10.20 -10.70 21.21
N VAL A 13 9.43 -9.65 21.55
CA VAL A 13 9.64 -8.86 22.77
C VAL A 13 8.73 -9.31 23.93
N LEU A 14 7.48 -9.71 23.68
CA LEU A 14 6.54 -10.12 24.74
C LEU A 14 6.49 -11.63 24.95
N THR A 15 6.54 -12.44 23.89
CA THR A 15 6.38 -13.89 24.05
C THR A 15 7.68 -14.66 24.16
N LEU A 16 8.82 -14.02 23.85
CA LEU A 16 10.14 -14.66 23.73
C LEU A 16 10.11 -15.89 22.79
N SER A 17 9.19 -15.90 21.82
CA SER A 17 8.97 -17.02 20.91
C SER A 17 9.68 -16.77 19.58
N TRP A 18 11.00 -16.93 19.59
CA TRP A 18 11.87 -16.66 18.43
C TRP A 18 11.57 -17.55 17.21
N ASP A 19 10.86 -18.67 17.40
CA ASP A 19 10.47 -19.63 16.36
C ASP A 19 8.98 -19.56 15.98
N SER A 20 8.24 -18.54 16.43
CA SER A 20 6.86 -18.31 16.00
C SER A 20 6.76 -17.71 14.60
N TYR A 21 5.78 -18.17 13.85
CA TYR A 21 5.36 -17.63 12.57
C TYR A 21 4.33 -16.54 12.82
N THR A 22 4.52 -15.36 12.23
CA THR A 22 3.62 -14.22 12.39
C THR A 22 2.77 -14.03 11.14
N HIS A 23 1.66 -13.30 11.26
CA HIS A 23 0.88 -12.84 10.11
C HIS A 23 1.76 -12.20 9.02
N GLN A 24 2.67 -11.35 9.47
CA GLN A 24 3.57 -10.60 8.61
C GLN A 24 4.54 -11.53 7.88
N TYR A 25 5.14 -12.47 8.62
CA TYR A 25 6.06 -13.45 8.04
C TYR A 25 5.37 -14.34 7.01
N MET A 26 4.22 -14.94 7.34
CA MET A 26 3.49 -15.81 6.41
C MET A 26 3.08 -15.07 5.13
N THR A 27 2.59 -13.85 5.29
CA THR A 27 2.18 -12.99 4.17
C THR A 27 3.37 -12.59 3.29
N GLU A 28 4.47 -12.13 3.90
CA GLU A 28 5.69 -11.75 3.19
C GLU A 28 6.27 -12.93 2.41
N GLN A 29 6.40 -14.10 3.04
CA GLN A 29 6.92 -15.30 2.38
C GLN A 29 6.01 -15.75 1.23
N ALA A 30 4.69 -15.72 1.42
CA ALA A 30 3.76 -16.10 0.37
C ALA A 30 3.85 -15.16 -0.85
N LEU A 31 3.96 -13.85 -0.61
CA LEU A 31 4.14 -12.83 -1.65
C LEU A 31 5.46 -12.98 -2.40
N ILE A 32 6.56 -13.24 -1.68
CA ILE A 32 7.87 -13.50 -2.31
C ILE A 32 7.80 -14.75 -3.19
N ASN A 33 7.23 -15.83 -2.66
CA ASN A 33 7.20 -17.11 -3.36
C ASN A 33 6.37 -17.04 -4.65
N VAL A 34 5.15 -16.50 -4.60
CA VAL A 34 4.33 -16.34 -5.81
C VAL A 34 4.95 -15.36 -6.82
N THR A 35 5.71 -14.37 -6.34
CA THR A 35 6.41 -13.42 -7.22
C THR A 35 7.56 -14.09 -7.94
N ILE A 36 8.35 -14.92 -7.25
CA ILE A 36 9.42 -15.73 -7.86
C ILE A 36 8.84 -16.72 -8.87
N GLU A 37 7.70 -17.35 -8.59
CA GLU A 37 6.99 -18.21 -9.55
C GLU A 37 6.57 -17.44 -10.82
N THR A 38 6.28 -16.15 -10.69
CA THR A 38 5.72 -15.32 -11.78
C THR A 38 6.80 -14.64 -12.62
N LEU A 39 7.89 -14.21 -11.98
CA LEU A 39 9.02 -13.56 -12.63
C LEU A 39 10.08 -14.61 -12.99
N ILE A 40 10.04 -15.13 -14.22
CA ILE A 40 11.18 -15.86 -14.79
C ILE A 40 12.30 -14.84 -15.04
N LEU A 41 13.06 -14.37 -14.03
CA LEU A 41 14.29 -13.58 -14.27
C LEU A 41 15.21 -13.38 -13.04
N GLN A 42 16.51 -13.50 -13.34
CA GLN A 42 17.72 -13.43 -12.51
C GLN A 42 18.07 -12.03 -11.95
N THR A 43 17.10 -11.14 -11.72
CA THR A 43 17.35 -9.77 -11.23
C THR A 43 16.59 -9.49 -9.95
N GLY A 44 17.27 -8.92 -8.94
CA GLY A 44 16.73 -8.69 -7.61
C GLY A 44 15.42 -7.89 -7.57
N LEU A 45 14.61 -8.15 -6.52
CA LEU A 45 13.33 -7.49 -6.29
C LEU A 45 13.54 -6.00 -5.93
N GLY A 46 13.05 -5.09 -6.77
CA GLY A 46 13.25 -3.64 -6.65
C GLY A 46 12.44 -2.96 -5.52
N ARG A 47 12.71 -1.66 -5.27
CA ARG A 47 12.06 -0.88 -4.19
C ARG A 47 10.53 -0.88 -4.23
N ALA A 48 9.94 -0.77 -5.41
CA ALA A 48 8.49 -0.75 -5.57
C ALA A 48 7.83 -2.10 -5.20
N PHE A 49 8.54 -3.22 -5.38
CA PHE A 49 8.05 -4.53 -4.92
C PHE A 49 7.97 -4.56 -3.39
N TRP A 50 9.06 -4.19 -2.73
CA TRP A 50 9.12 -4.19 -1.27
C TRP A 50 8.12 -3.22 -0.64
N GLN A 51 7.85 -2.09 -1.29
CA GLN A 51 6.77 -1.21 -0.88
C GLN A 51 5.40 -1.88 -0.98
N ALA A 52 5.09 -2.53 -2.11
CA ALA A 52 3.83 -3.25 -2.28
C ALA A 52 3.67 -4.39 -1.26
N VAL A 53 4.73 -5.16 -1.00
CA VAL A 53 4.75 -6.20 0.05
C VAL A 53 4.47 -5.58 1.41
N ASN A 54 5.17 -4.50 1.75
CA ASN A 54 4.98 -3.84 3.04
C ASN A 54 3.56 -3.31 3.22
N GLU A 55 2.91 -2.79 2.18
CA GLU A 55 1.51 -2.34 2.28
C GLU A 55 0.55 -3.49 2.59
N VAL A 56 0.72 -4.66 1.98
CA VAL A 56 -0.11 -5.84 2.28
C VAL A 56 0.19 -6.38 3.68
N VAL A 57 1.47 -6.46 4.05
CA VAL A 57 1.94 -6.94 5.36
C VAL A 57 1.46 -6.03 6.49
N SER A 58 1.54 -4.70 6.31
CA SER A 58 1.00 -3.72 7.26
C SER A 58 -0.51 -3.83 7.37
N ALA A 59 -1.24 -3.88 6.24
CA ALA A 59 -2.70 -4.00 6.27
C ALA A 59 -3.19 -5.32 6.90
N ASN A 60 -2.41 -6.41 6.80
CA ASN A 60 -2.67 -7.64 7.54
C ASN A 60 -2.48 -7.39 9.05
N ALA A 61 -1.30 -6.91 9.46
CA ALA A 61 -0.99 -6.71 10.87
C ALA A 61 -1.92 -5.70 11.57
N ASP A 62 -2.32 -4.63 10.88
CA ASP A 62 -3.13 -3.54 11.44
C ASP A 62 -4.49 -4.02 11.98
N MET A 63 -4.99 -5.16 11.50
CA MET A 63 -6.27 -5.73 11.93
C MET A 63 -6.32 -6.03 13.44
N ASP A 64 -5.19 -6.40 14.05
CA ASP A 64 -5.06 -6.62 15.51
C ASP A 64 -5.00 -5.30 16.32
N PHE A 65 -4.71 -4.17 15.69
CA PHE A 65 -4.46 -2.90 16.37
C PHE A 65 -5.61 -1.90 16.21
N LEU A 66 -6.27 -1.91 15.06
CA LEU A 66 -7.31 -0.94 14.73
C LEU A 66 -8.54 -1.14 15.62
N SER A 67 -9.02 -0.06 16.24
CA SER A 67 -10.20 -0.11 17.14
C SER A 67 -11.45 -0.67 16.47
N ALA A 68 -11.56 -0.52 15.15
CA ALA A 68 -12.68 -1.00 14.35
C ALA A 68 -12.68 -2.51 14.11
N THR A 69 -11.54 -3.20 14.25
CA THR A 69 -11.40 -4.62 13.89
C THR A 69 -10.91 -5.49 15.05
N ARG A 70 -9.98 -5.00 15.90
CA ARG A 70 -9.24 -5.74 16.95
C ARG A 70 -10.06 -6.50 18.02
N SER A 71 -11.37 -6.33 18.03
CA SER A 71 -12.28 -6.91 19.03
C SER A 71 -13.59 -7.38 18.39
N ASP A 72 -13.66 -7.38 17.06
CA ASP A 72 -14.81 -7.89 16.35
C ASP A 72 -14.52 -9.34 15.92
N PRO A 73 -15.26 -10.32 16.46
CA PRO A 73 -14.99 -11.74 16.26
C PRO A 73 -15.13 -12.17 14.79
N VAL A 74 -15.84 -11.40 13.96
CA VAL A 74 -15.98 -11.70 12.52
C VAL A 74 -14.63 -11.57 11.81
N TYR A 75 -13.82 -10.55 12.15
CA TYR A 75 -12.50 -10.36 11.53
C TYR A 75 -11.45 -11.39 11.97
N HIS A 76 -11.66 -11.99 13.13
CA HIS A 76 -10.70 -12.92 13.75
C HIS A 76 -11.18 -14.38 13.74
N PHE A 77 -12.27 -14.71 13.01
CA PHE A 77 -12.86 -16.06 13.05
C PHE A 77 -13.16 -16.58 14.48
N ASP A 78 -13.43 -15.68 15.42
CA ASP A 78 -13.68 -16.03 16.81
C ASP A 78 -15.16 -16.33 17.06
N SER A 79 -15.42 -16.97 18.20
CA SER A 79 -16.75 -17.11 18.80
C SER A 79 -17.81 -17.70 17.86
N GLU A 80 -17.37 -18.66 17.03
CA GLU A 80 -18.17 -19.39 16.04
C GLU A 80 -18.91 -18.49 15.03
N ARG A 81 -18.44 -17.24 14.82
CA ARG A 81 -18.94 -16.35 13.77
C ARG A 81 -18.46 -16.73 12.37
N ILE A 82 -18.32 -18.03 12.11
CA ILE A 82 -17.69 -18.59 10.91
C ILE A 82 -18.44 -18.19 9.64
N GLU A 83 -19.78 -18.20 9.65
CA GLU A 83 -20.58 -17.79 8.49
C GLU A 83 -20.34 -16.33 8.11
N GLY A 84 -20.46 -15.42 9.08
CA GLY A 84 -20.20 -14.00 8.87
C GLY A 84 -18.74 -13.71 8.49
N ALA A 85 -17.79 -14.42 9.10
CA ALA A 85 -16.37 -14.31 8.77
C ALA A 85 -16.09 -14.80 7.33
N THR A 86 -16.74 -15.88 6.92
CA THR A 86 -16.66 -16.42 5.55
C THR A 86 -17.25 -15.46 4.51
N GLU A 87 -18.40 -14.85 4.81
CA GLU A 87 -19.01 -13.84 3.94
C GLU A 87 -18.10 -12.62 3.78
N MET A 88 -17.58 -12.10 4.89
CA MET A 88 -16.66 -10.96 4.90
C MET A 88 -15.35 -11.26 4.17
N LEU A 89 -14.79 -12.46 4.33
CA LEU A 89 -13.60 -12.90 3.60
C LEU A 89 -13.83 -12.89 2.07
N ARG A 90 -14.99 -13.39 1.63
CA ARG A 90 -15.40 -13.37 0.21
C ARG A 90 -15.65 -11.95 -0.30
N GLU A 91 -16.11 -11.04 0.56
CA GLU A 91 -16.26 -9.63 0.18
C GLU A 91 -14.90 -8.96 -0.02
N PHE A 92 -13.94 -9.17 0.88
CA PHE A 92 -12.57 -8.69 0.67
C PHE A 92 -11.95 -9.26 -0.61
N TRP A 93 -12.24 -10.51 -0.95
CA TRP A 93 -11.82 -11.09 -2.22
C TRP A 93 -12.39 -10.33 -3.42
N LYS A 94 -13.72 -10.14 -3.46
CA LYS A 94 -14.39 -9.39 -4.54
C LYS A 94 -13.85 -7.97 -4.66
N GLN A 95 -13.69 -7.27 -3.53
CA GLN A 95 -13.14 -5.91 -3.49
C GLN A 95 -11.70 -5.88 -4.02
N THR A 96 -10.86 -6.84 -3.61
CA THR A 96 -9.48 -6.93 -4.09
C THR A 96 -9.43 -7.09 -5.61
N VAL A 97 -10.21 -8.01 -6.17
CA VAL A 97 -10.30 -8.23 -7.63
C VAL A 97 -10.80 -6.96 -8.34
N LEU A 98 -11.89 -6.36 -7.87
CA LEU A 98 -12.48 -5.14 -8.45
C LEU A 98 -11.50 -3.96 -8.44
N LEU A 99 -10.84 -3.72 -7.30
CA LEU A 99 -9.88 -2.62 -7.14
C LEU A 99 -8.65 -2.83 -8.02
N THR A 100 -8.19 -4.08 -8.16
CA THR A 100 -7.08 -4.44 -9.04
C THR A 100 -7.43 -4.17 -10.50
N GLN A 101 -8.62 -4.60 -10.95
CA GLN A 101 -9.11 -4.33 -12.31
C GLN A 101 -9.28 -2.83 -12.59
N LYS A 102 -9.68 -2.05 -11.58
CA LYS A 102 -9.77 -0.57 -11.65
C LYS A 102 -8.42 0.14 -11.51
N LYS A 103 -7.29 -0.59 -11.51
CA LYS A 103 -5.92 -0.07 -11.29
C LYS A 103 -5.74 0.69 -9.96
N LYS A 104 -6.62 0.47 -8.96
CA LYS A 104 -6.54 1.06 -7.61
C LYS A 104 -5.67 0.18 -6.69
N TYR A 105 -4.40 0.04 -7.03
CA TYR A 105 -3.53 -0.99 -6.45
C TYR A 105 -3.30 -0.85 -4.93
N GLN A 106 -3.14 0.37 -4.40
CA GLN A 106 -2.95 0.56 -2.95
C GLN A 106 -4.17 0.09 -2.15
N ALA A 107 -5.38 0.45 -2.61
CA ALA A 107 -6.62 0.00 -1.99
C ALA A 107 -6.80 -1.53 -2.14
N ALA A 108 -6.43 -2.10 -3.29
CA ALA A 108 -6.44 -3.54 -3.50
C ALA A 108 -5.50 -4.27 -2.53
N ARG A 109 -4.27 -3.76 -2.33
CA ARG A 109 -3.30 -4.31 -1.37
C ARG A 109 -3.80 -4.21 0.07
N ASN A 110 -4.45 -3.10 0.44
CA ASN A 110 -5.07 -2.97 1.75
C ASN A 110 -6.19 -4.02 1.95
N SER A 111 -7.09 -4.17 0.97
CA SER A 111 -8.15 -5.19 1.02
C SER A 111 -7.59 -6.61 1.09
N LEU A 112 -6.51 -6.89 0.36
CA LEU A 112 -5.84 -8.19 0.36
C LEU A 112 -5.17 -8.49 1.71
N GLY A 113 -4.54 -7.51 2.35
CA GLY A 113 -3.96 -7.67 3.68
C GLY A 113 -5.01 -8.06 4.72
N LYS A 114 -6.18 -7.40 4.69
CA LYS A 114 -7.33 -7.73 5.55
C LYS A 114 -7.87 -9.14 5.31
N LEU A 115 -7.95 -9.55 4.04
CA LEU A 115 -8.32 -10.92 3.68
C LEU A 115 -7.34 -11.92 4.29
N PHE A 116 -6.03 -11.69 4.14
CA PHE A 116 -5.02 -12.60 4.66
C PHE A 116 -5.04 -12.73 6.18
N HIS A 117 -5.27 -11.63 6.89
CA HIS A 117 -5.40 -11.67 8.35
C HIS A 117 -6.50 -12.66 8.77
N SER A 118 -7.74 -12.43 8.33
CA SER A 118 -8.88 -13.29 8.69
C SER A 118 -8.70 -14.73 8.20
N LEU A 119 -8.14 -14.94 6.99
CA LEU A 119 -7.86 -16.28 6.48
C LEU A 119 -6.85 -17.03 7.35
N GLN A 120 -5.83 -16.34 7.88
CA GLN A 120 -4.80 -16.93 8.73
C GLN A 120 -5.39 -17.27 10.11
N ASP A 121 -6.18 -16.35 10.70
CA ASP A 121 -6.88 -16.54 12.00
C ASP A 121 -7.76 -17.78 12.02
N PHE A 122 -8.41 -18.11 10.90
CA PHE A 122 -9.20 -19.35 10.82
C PHE A 122 -8.39 -20.58 11.26
N TYR A 123 -7.13 -20.71 10.82
CA TYR A 123 -6.31 -21.88 11.14
C TYR A 123 -5.74 -21.86 12.56
N SER A 124 -5.57 -20.68 13.18
CA SER A 124 -5.14 -20.57 14.58
C SER A 124 -6.29 -20.63 15.58
N HIS A 125 -7.50 -20.20 15.22
CA HIS A 125 -8.61 -20.04 16.16
C HIS A 125 -9.70 -21.11 16.02
N SER A 126 -9.74 -21.86 14.91
CA SER A 126 -10.66 -23.00 14.73
C SER A 126 -10.05 -24.32 15.18
N ASN A 127 -10.87 -25.37 15.29
CA ASN A 127 -10.40 -26.75 15.48
C ASN A 127 -9.93 -27.46 14.18
N TRP A 128 -9.67 -26.73 13.09
CA TRP A 128 -9.34 -27.34 11.78
C TRP A 128 -8.14 -28.27 11.84
N VAL A 129 -7.06 -27.85 12.52
CA VAL A 129 -5.84 -28.65 12.69
C VAL A 129 -6.12 -29.86 13.58
N GLU A 130 -6.89 -29.68 14.64
CA GLU A 130 -7.25 -30.72 15.60
C GLU A 130 -8.13 -31.81 14.98
N MET A 131 -8.97 -31.48 14.00
CA MET A 131 -9.72 -32.45 13.17
C MET A 131 -8.81 -33.32 12.27
N GLY A 132 -7.49 -33.15 12.34
CA GLY A 132 -6.53 -33.89 11.52
C GLY A 132 -6.51 -33.46 10.06
N GLN A 133 -7.04 -32.27 9.74
CA GLN A 133 -7.04 -31.75 8.39
C GLN A 133 -5.65 -31.24 8.02
N TYR A 134 -5.14 -31.72 6.89
CA TYR A 134 -3.80 -31.39 6.37
C TYR A 134 -3.86 -30.55 5.08
N THR A 135 -5.07 -30.18 4.64
CA THR A 135 -5.35 -29.35 3.47
C THR A 135 -6.19 -28.13 3.84
N GLU A 136 -6.29 -27.18 2.91
CA GLU A 136 -7.04 -25.94 3.07
C GLU A 136 -8.55 -26.19 3.20
N TYR A 137 -9.24 -25.35 3.98
CA TYR A 137 -10.69 -25.36 4.00
C TYR A 137 -11.25 -24.56 2.81
N ILE A 138 -11.34 -25.23 1.65
CA ILE A 138 -11.67 -24.60 0.35
C ILE A 138 -13.02 -23.85 0.38
N HIS A 139 -13.98 -24.28 1.22
CA HIS A 139 -15.27 -23.61 1.38
C HIS A 139 -15.15 -22.12 1.71
N LEU A 140 -14.11 -21.69 2.45
CA LEU A 140 -13.98 -20.29 2.87
C LEU A 140 -14.05 -19.31 1.68
N LEU A 141 -13.42 -19.66 0.55
CA LEU A 141 -13.39 -18.81 -0.64
C LEU A 141 -14.15 -19.40 -1.84
N ASN A 142 -14.56 -20.66 -1.78
CA ASN A 142 -15.39 -21.29 -2.81
C ASN A 142 -16.77 -21.71 -2.25
N PRO A 143 -17.83 -20.91 -2.46
CA PRO A 143 -19.18 -21.22 -1.96
C PRO A 143 -19.81 -22.50 -2.54
N LYS A 144 -19.24 -23.05 -3.61
CA LYS A 144 -19.72 -24.31 -4.21
C LYS A 144 -19.27 -25.54 -3.44
N GLU A 145 -18.18 -25.43 -2.67
CA GLU A 145 -17.75 -26.52 -1.81
C GLU A 145 -18.70 -26.68 -0.63
N PRO A 146 -18.95 -27.91 -0.15
CA PRO A 146 -19.83 -28.12 0.99
C PRO A 146 -19.19 -27.60 2.30
N PRO A 147 -19.94 -26.87 3.16
CA PRO A 147 -19.45 -26.46 4.46
C PRO A 147 -19.37 -27.64 5.44
N VAL A 148 -18.40 -27.60 6.34
CA VAL A 148 -18.39 -28.38 7.58
C VAL A 148 -19.40 -27.76 8.55
N PRO A 149 -20.34 -28.54 9.12
CA PRO A 149 -21.29 -28.04 10.09
C PRO A 149 -20.59 -27.44 11.32
N VAL A 150 -21.09 -26.30 11.79
CA VAL A 150 -20.58 -25.62 13.00
C VAL A 150 -21.29 -26.17 14.23
N ALA A 151 -20.58 -26.34 15.34
CA ALA A 151 -21.17 -26.75 16.61
C ALA A 151 -22.22 -25.73 17.08
N SER A 152 -23.47 -26.16 17.31
CA SER A 152 -24.58 -25.29 17.74
C SER A 152 -24.64 -25.16 19.26
N ASP A 153 -25.39 -26.03 19.96
CA ASP A 153 -25.50 -25.99 21.42
C ASP A 153 -24.61 -27.03 22.12
N THR A 154 -23.80 -27.75 21.34
CA THR A 154 -22.90 -28.77 21.84
C THR A 154 -21.72 -28.13 22.56
N PRO A 155 -21.39 -28.56 23.80
CA PRO A 155 -20.14 -28.16 24.44
C PRO A 155 -18.93 -28.52 23.57
N THR A 156 -17.90 -27.66 23.55
CA THR A 156 -16.79 -27.84 22.61
C THR A 156 -15.47 -28.27 23.25
N CYS A 157 -15.27 -28.05 24.55
CA CYS A 157 -14.14 -28.60 25.29
C CYS A 157 -14.42 -28.87 26.76
N ALA A 158 -13.61 -29.76 27.31
CA ALA A 158 -13.39 -29.91 28.73
C ALA A 158 -12.53 -28.77 29.28
N ALA A 159 -12.72 -28.46 30.57
CA ALA A 159 -11.93 -27.45 31.26
C ALA A 159 -10.46 -27.84 31.36
N CYS A 160 -9.59 -26.86 31.14
CA CYS A 160 -8.14 -26.99 31.17
C CYS A 160 -7.53 -25.88 32.03
N HIS A 161 -6.96 -26.25 33.18
CA HIS A 161 -6.37 -25.30 34.14
C HIS A 161 -4.85 -25.12 33.98
N ARG A 162 -4.26 -25.69 32.92
CA ARG A 162 -2.83 -25.57 32.60
C ARG A 162 -2.64 -24.62 31.43
N PHE A 163 -1.45 -24.05 31.30
CA PHE A 163 -1.09 -23.26 30.12
C PHE A 163 -1.09 -24.07 28.81
N SER A 164 -0.89 -25.39 28.87
CA SER A 164 -1.00 -26.26 27.69
C SER A 164 -2.21 -27.16 27.82
N CYS A 165 -3.13 -27.05 26.87
CA CYS A 165 -4.36 -27.83 26.81
C CYS A 165 -4.22 -28.92 25.75
N TYR A 166 -3.80 -30.10 26.19
CA TYR A 166 -3.71 -31.27 25.32
C TYR A 166 -5.06 -32.00 25.34
N ASN A 167 -5.62 -32.27 24.16
CA ASN A 167 -6.84 -33.06 23.99
C ASN A 167 -8.03 -32.58 24.84
N ASN A 168 -8.18 -31.27 25.01
CA ASN A 168 -9.32 -30.69 25.74
C ASN A 168 -10.58 -30.57 24.87
N LEU A 169 -10.45 -30.55 23.53
CA LEU A 169 -11.59 -30.61 22.63
C LEU A 169 -12.35 -31.93 22.80
N LEU A 170 -13.68 -31.87 22.76
CA LEU A 170 -14.50 -33.07 22.87
C LEU A 170 -14.36 -33.93 21.60
N GLU A 171 -14.33 -35.25 21.78
CA GLU A 171 -14.11 -36.23 20.71
C GLU A 171 -15.14 -36.11 19.58
N GLU A 172 -16.38 -35.73 19.91
CA GLU A 172 -17.46 -35.49 18.95
C GLU A 172 -17.14 -34.37 17.94
N LEU A 173 -16.29 -33.40 18.31
CA LEU A 173 -15.87 -32.35 17.37
C LEU A 173 -14.76 -32.81 16.44
N VAL A 174 -13.91 -33.74 16.90
CA VAL A 174 -12.70 -34.15 16.18
C VAL A 174 -12.97 -35.36 15.31
N GLN A 175 -13.76 -36.32 15.80
CA GLN A 175 -14.06 -37.59 15.15
C GLN A 175 -15.58 -37.89 15.04
N GLY A 176 -16.44 -37.00 15.56
CA GLY A 176 -17.85 -37.30 15.76
C GLY A 176 -18.73 -37.40 14.50
N PRO A 177 -19.98 -37.89 14.64
CA PRO A 177 -20.78 -38.37 13.52
C PRO A 177 -21.87 -37.40 13.01
N PRO A 178 -22.24 -37.46 11.71
CA PRO A 178 -21.63 -38.28 10.65
C PRO A 178 -20.29 -37.70 10.14
N ARG A 179 -19.91 -36.50 10.61
CA ARG A 179 -18.68 -35.77 10.29
C ARG A 179 -18.28 -34.89 11.49
N PRO A 180 -17.00 -34.55 11.65
CA PRO A 180 -16.56 -33.63 12.70
C PRO A 180 -17.26 -32.28 12.58
N LEU A 181 -17.44 -31.61 13.73
CA LEU A 181 -18.07 -30.30 13.82
C LEU A 181 -17.00 -29.22 13.98
N LEU A 182 -17.16 -28.12 13.24
CA LEU A 182 -16.28 -26.97 13.31
C LEU A 182 -16.63 -26.11 14.53
N THR A 183 -15.63 -25.65 15.27
CA THR A 183 -15.76 -24.67 16.37
C THR A 183 -14.60 -23.69 16.28
N THR A 184 -14.79 -22.49 16.83
CA THR A 184 -13.69 -21.55 17.10
C THR A 184 -13.71 -21.09 18.55
N GLY A 185 -12.61 -20.47 19.00
CA GLY A 185 -12.47 -20.00 20.37
C GLY A 185 -13.31 -18.74 20.63
N TYR A 186 -14.03 -18.70 21.74
CA TYR A 186 -14.69 -17.47 22.19
C TYR A 186 -13.65 -16.51 22.77
N PHE A 187 -13.64 -15.27 22.32
CA PHE A 187 -12.65 -14.29 22.74
C PHE A 187 -13.30 -13.13 23.49
N SER A 188 -12.67 -12.69 24.59
CA SER A 188 -13.12 -11.55 25.38
C SER A 188 -14.54 -11.75 25.94
N THR A 189 -15.38 -10.72 25.91
CA THR A 189 -16.73 -10.71 26.49
C THR A 189 -17.86 -10.64 25.47
N TYR A 190 -17.55 -10.52 24.18
CA TYR A 190 -18.55 -10.39 23.13
C TYR A 190 -18.25 -11.29 21.91
N PRO A 191 -19.21 -12.13 21.48
CA PRO A 191 -20.47 -12.44 22.16
C PRO A 191 -20.24 -13.08 23.54
N ALA A 192 -21.27 -13.08 24.38
CA ALA A 192 -21.19 -13.75 25.67
C ALA A 192 -20.88 -15.25 25.46
N LYS A 193 -19.85 -15.73 26.16
CA LYS A 193 -19.35 -17.09 26.01
C LYS A 193 -20.35 -18.11 26.61
N PRO A 194 -20.83 -19.10 25.83
CA PRO A 194 -21.62 -20.23 26.33
C PRO A 194 -20.70 -21.30 26.95
N THR A 195 -21.19 -22.52 27.19
CA THR A 195 -20.37 -23.65 27.69
C THR A 195 -19.48 -24.25 26.59
N LYS A 196 -18.60 -23.42 26.02
CA LYS A 196 -17.74 -23.72 24.88
C LYS A 196 -16.32 -23.23 25.11
N CYS A 197 -15.39 -23.57 24.23
CA CYS A 197 -14.00 -23.16 24.36
C CYS A 197 -13.79 -21.68 24.29
N SER A 198 -12.92 -21.19 25.15
CA SER A 198 -12.25 -19.93 24.96
C SER A 198 -11.27 -19.98 23.79
N HIS A 199 -10.93 -18.81 23.29
CA HIS A 199 -9.71 -18.59 22.54
C HIS A 199 -8.49 -18.92 23.42
N GLY A 200 -8.47 -18.37 24.64
CA GLY A 200 -7.48 -18.64 25.69
C GLY A 200 -6.23 -17.79 25.59
N GLY A 201 -5.25 -18.11 26.45
CA GLY A 201 -4.02 -17.33 26.62
C GLY A 201 -4.15 -16.20 27.63
N ILE A 202 -3.02 -15.60 28.05
CA ILE A 202 -3.05 -14.57 29.10
C ILE A 202 -3.76 -13.26 28.74
N LEU A 203 -4.06 -13.04 27.46
CA LEU A 203 -4.69 -11.82 26.96
C LEU A 203 -6.20 -11.98 26.72
N ASP A 204 -6.75 -13.19 26.93
CA ASP A 204 -8.17 -13.47 26.78
C ASP A 204 -8.87 -13.51 28.14
N SER A 205 -9.80 -12.58 28.37
CA SER A 205 -10.61 -12.53 29.60
C SER A 205 -11.68 -13.61 29.65
N SER A 206 -11.94 -14.33 28.55
CA SER A 206 -12.89 -15.44 28.51
C SER A 206 -12.30 -16.74 29.09
N ARG A 207 -10.97 -16.85 29.20
CA ARG A 207 -10.23 -18.09 29.52
C ARG A 207 -10.62 -18.74 30.84
N ASP A 208 -11.10 -17.93 31.80
CA ASP A 208 -11.46 -18.33 33.17
C ASP A 208 -12.99 -18.53 33.31
N GLN A 209 -13.75 -18.35 32.23
CA GLN A 209 -15.18 -18.62 32.16
C GLN A 209 -15.39 -20.07 31.69
N GLY A 210 -16.48 -20.73 32.12
CA GLY A 210 -16.72 -22.19 31.97
C GLY A 210 -16.24 -22.84 30.67
N ALA A 211 -15.79 -24.11 30.76
CA ALA A 211 -14.84 -24.71 29.80
C ALA A 211 -13.57 -23.84 29.70
N GLU A 212 -12.86 -23.76 30.83
CA GLU A 212 -11.64 -22.95 31.02
C GLU A 212 -10.48 -23.42 30.12
N GLY A 213 -9.55 -22.51 29.86
CA GLY A 213 -8.38 -22.74 29.00
C GLY A 213 -8.56 -22.08 27.64
N GLY A 214 -8.43 -22.86 26.56
CA GLY A 214 -8.77 -22.41 25.21
C GLY A 214 -8.18 -23.29 24.11
N ILE A 215 -8.24 -22.81 22.87
CA ILE A 215 -7.88 -23.61 21.68
C ILE A 215 -6.93 -22.90 20.70
N ASN A 216 -6.52 -21.65 20.97
CA ASN A 216 -5.72 -20.89 20.02
C ASN A 216 -4.30 -21.44 19.83
N LYS A 217 -3.76 -21.16 18.64
CA LYS A 217 -2.45 -21.60 18.14
C LYS A 217 -1.57 -20.43 17.70
N ASP A 218 -1.76 -19.25 18.28
CA ASP A 218 -1.17 -17.99 17.80
C ASP A 218 0.35 -17.92 17.92
N SER A 219 0.91 -18.65 18.88
CA SER A 219 2.34 -18.66 19.15
C SER A 219 2.83 -20.01 19.61
N THR A 220 4.15 -20.20 19.59
CA THR A 220 4.82 -21.35 20.23
C THR A 220 4.90 -21.23 21.75
N SER A 221 4.37 -20.15 22.35
CA SER A 221 4.39 -19.96 23.80
C SER A 221 3.14 -20.53 24.46
N PRO A 222 3.27 -21.44 25.44
CA PRO A 222 2.13 -21.95 26.20
C PRO A 222 1.40 -20.86 27.01
N LEU A 223 2.05 -19.73 27.31
CA LEU A 223 1.39 -18.63 28.03
C LEU A 223 0.33 -17.93 27.18
N PHE A 224 0.57 -17.81 25.88
CA PHE A 224 -0.30 -17.09 24.97
C PHE A 224 -1.22 -18.03 24.19
N SER A 225 -0.78 -19.27 23.98
CA SER A 225 -1.48 -20.24 23.16
C SER A 225 -1.65 -21.57 23.88
N PRO A 226 -2.87 -21.91 24.33
CA PRO A 226 -3.16 -23.20 24.93
C PRO A 226 -2.74 -24.38 24.06
N HIS A 227 -2.87 -24.23 22.74
CA HIS A 227 -2.53 -25.23 21.72
C HIS A 227 -1.24 -24.87 20.97
N HIS A 228 -0.28 -24.23 21.63
CA HIS A 228 1.02 -23.83 21.05
C HIS A 228 1.75 -24.94 20.27
N TYR A 229 1.58 -26.20 20.67
CA TYR A 229 2.19 -27.37 20.02
C TYR A 229 1.69 -27.61 18.58
N LEU A 230 0.53 -27.04 18.22
CA LEU A 230 -0.03 -27.09 16.86
C LEU A 230 0.26 -25.82 16.04
N HIS A 231 0.94 -24.82 16.62
CA HIS A 231 1.23 -23.54 15.96
C HIS A 231 1.89 -23.70 14.59
N LYS A 232 2.91 -24.57 14.49
CA LYS A 232 3.65 -24.77 13.23
C LYS A 232 2.76 -25.37 12.14
N GLU A 233 1.86 -26.27 12.50
CA GLU A 233 0.94 -26.90 11.56
C GLU A 233 -0.17 -25.92 11.13
N ALA A 234 -0.71 -25.14 12.07
CA ALA A 234 -1.63 -24.04 11.78
C ALA A 234 -1.01 -23.01 10.83
N ALA A 235 0.21 -22.55 11.13
CA ALA A 235 0.95 -21.62 10.30
C ALA A 235 1.25 -22.18 8.89
N ARG A 236 1.54 -23.48 8.78
CA ARG A 236 1.74 -24.16 7.49
C ARG A 236 0.48 -24.11 6.64
N LEU A 237 -0.68 -24.46 7.21
CA LEU A 237 -1.96 -24.41 6.50
C LEU A 237 -2.36 -22.98 6.13
N ALA A 238 -2.20 -22.03 7.06
CA ALA A 238 -2.44 -20.61 6.85
C ALA A 238 -1.57 -20.05 5.70
N THR A 239 -0.28 -20.41 5.66
CA THR A 239 0.63 -20.04 4.57
C THR A 239 0.22 -20.68 3.24
N THR A 240 -0.19 -21.95 3.25
CA THR A 240 -0.66 -22.65 2.04
C THR A 240 -1.91 -21.97 1.49
N ALA A 241 -2.90 -21.70 2.34
CA ALA A 241 -4.12 -20.99 1.96
C ALA A 241 -3.83 -19.59 1.42
N THR A 242 -2.92 -18.85 2.07
CA THR A 242 -2.46 -17.52 1.59
C THR A 242 -1.87 -17.62 0.19
N LEU A 243 -1.02 -18.62 -0.08
CA LEU A 243 -0.46 -18.89 -1.41
C LEU A 243 -1.53 -19.25 -2.45
N SER A 244 -2.53 -20.04 -2.06
CA SER A 244 -3.65 -20.42 -2.91
C SER A 244 -4.45 -19.20 -3.37
N VAL A 245 -4.79 -18.30 -2.44
CA VAL A 245 -5.45 -17.01 -2.75
C VAL A 245 -4.61 -16.15 -3.69
N LEU A 246 -3.30 -16.07 -3.47
CA LEU A 246 -2.41 -15.32 -4.35
C LEU A 246 -2.39 -15.89 -5.77
N ARG A 247 -2.32 -17.22 -5.91
CA ARG A 247 -2.38 -17.89 -7.22
C ARG A 247 -3.71 -17.64 -7.89
N ASP A 248 -4.83 -17.77 -7.18
CA ASP A 248 -6.16 -17.48 -7.72
C ASP A 248 -6.29 -16.02 -8.15
N LEU A 249 -5.73 -15.09 -7.37
CA LEU A 249 -5.77 -13.66 -7.69
C LEU A 249 -5.01 -13.42 -9.00
N ARG A 250 -3.83 -14.03 -9.13
CA ARG A 250 -3.02 -13.97 -10.36
C ARG A 250 -3.78 -14.50 -11.57
N HIS A 251 -4.42 -15.66 -11.43
CA HIS A 251 -5.21 -16.25 -12.50
C HIS A 251 -6.42 -15.38 -12.88
N THR A 252 -7.04 -14.72 -11.90
CA THR A 252 -8.24 -13.89 -12.09
C THR A 252 -7.94 -12.54 -12.74
N VAL A 253 -6.91 -11.83 -12.28
CA VAL A 253 -6.59 -10.47 -12.76
C VAL A 253 -5.54 -10.44 -13.88
N GLY A 254 -4.86 -11.57 -14.12
CA GLY A 254 -3.78 -11.70 -15.08
C GLY A 254 -2.42 -11.27 -14.52
N PRO A 255 -1.31 -11.82 -15.04
CA PRO A 255 0.03 -11.64 -14.46
C PRO A 255 0.54 -10.19 -14.51
N LYS A 256 0.06 -9.35 -15.45
CA LYS A 256 0.46 -7.94 -15.54
C LYS A 256 -0.16 -7.07 -14.44
N SER A 257 -1.36 -7.42 -13.98
CA SER A 257 -2.08 -6.70 -12.92
C SER A 257 -1.91 -7.36 -11.56
N PHE A 258 -1.36 -8.58 -11.52
CA PHE A 258 -1.19 -9.38 -10.31
C PHE A 258 -0.08 -8.83 -9.42
N LEU A 259 -0.46 -8.07 -8.40
CA LEU A 259 0.43 -7.50 -7.38
C LEU A 259 1.66 -6.75 -7.93
N VAL A 260 1.68 -6.51 -9.25
CA VAL A 260 2.78 -5.87 -9.95
C VAL A 260 2.81 -4.43 -9.47
N GLN A 261 3.97 -4.05 -8.97
CA GLN A 261 4.43 -2.69 -8.72
C GLN A 261 3.65 -1.75 -9.63
N GLN A 262 2.83 -0.87 -9.05
CA GLN A 262 2.28 0.21 -9.86
C GLN A 262 3.51 0.97 -10.37
N PRO A 263 3.83 0.87 -11.67
CA PRO A 263 5.05 1.45 -12.18
C PRO A 263 5.01 2.95 -11.88
N PRO A 264 6.14 3.55 -11.49
CA PRO A 264 6.17 4.98 -11.25
C PRO A 264 5.73 5.72 -12.51
N SER A 265 4.96 6.79 -12.32
CA SER A 265 4.57 7.65 -13.43
C SER A 265 5.65 8.68 -13.70
N LEU A 266 5.70 9.13 -14.96
CA LEU A 266 6.44 10.31 -15.34
C LEU A 266 5.46 11.48 -15.41
N VAL A 267 5.61 12.43 -14.49
CA VAL A 267 4.62 13.48 -14.23
C VAL A 267 5.21 14.83 -14.57
N PHE A 268 4.43 15.64 -15.28
CA PHE A 268 4.81 16.98 -15.71
C PHE A 268 3.79 17.99 -15.20
N VAL A 269 4.24 18.94 -14.40
CA VAL A 269 3.45 20.04 -13.88
C VAL A 269 3.93 21.30 -14.57
N ILE A 270 3.11 21.89 -15.43
CA ILE A 270 3.54 22.95 -16.34
C ILE A 270 2.70 24.20 -16.12
N ASP A 271 3.39 25.28 -15.80
CA ASP A 271 2.84 26.62 -15.77
C ASP A 271 2.44 27.05 -17.18
N THR A 272 1.18 27.46 -17.33
CA THR A 272 0.55 27.83 -18.60
C THR A 272 0.12 29.29 -18.62
N THR A 273 0.66 30.14 -17.73
CA THR A 273 0.37 31.57 -17.77
C THR A 273 1.08 32.28 -18.92
N GLY A 274 0.63 33.50 -19.19
CA GLY A 274 1.11 34.28 -20.33
C GLY A 274 2.59 34.64 -20.25
N SER A 275 3.20 34.64 -19.05
CA SER A 275 4.64 34.86 -18.89
C SER A 275 5.47 33.67 -19.36
N MET A 276 4.91 32.46 -19.36
CA MET A 276 5.53 31.23 -19.87
C MET A 276 5.44 31.09 -21.41
N PHE A 277 4.91 32.07 -22.14
CA PHE A 277 4.65 31.95 -23.59
C PHE A 277 5.91 31.67 -24.41
N GLU A 278 7.06 32.31 -24.09
CA GLU A 278 8.31 32.06 -24.81
C GLU A 278 8.96 30.73 -24.37
N GLU A 279 8.66 30.30 -23.17
CA GLU A 279 9.25 29.18 -22.44
C GLU A 279 8.50 27.86 -22.68
N ILE A 280 7.22 27.89 -23.04
CA ILE A 280 6.38 26.70 -23.17
C ILE A 280 6.88 25.76 -24.28
N THR A 281 7.40 26.33 -25.37
CA THR A 281 8.04 25.55 -26.45
C THR A 281 9.29 24.84 -25.95
N ALA A 282 10.06 25.52 -25.10
CA ALA A 282 11.27 24.99 -24.52
C ALA A 282 10.96 23.90 -23.48
N ALA A 283 9.92 24.09 -22.66
CA ALA A 283 9.38 23.08 -21.76
C ALA A 283 8.94 21.81 -22.53
N ARG A 284 8.18 21.96 -23.62
CA ARG A 284 7.78 20.84 -24.50
C ARG A 284 8.98 20.03 -25.00
N MET A 285 9.99 20.72 -25.54
CA MET A 285 11.22 20.05 -26.03
C MET A 285 11.94 19.31 -24.90
N ARG A 286 11.94 19.87 -23.69
CA ARG A 286 12.55 19.25 -22.52
C ARG A 286 11.80 18.00 -22.07
N VAL A 287 10.47 18.06 -22.02
CA VAL A 287 9.61 16.90 -21.73
C VAL A 287 9.89 15.77 -22.70
N LEU A 288 9.94 16.05 -24.01
CA LEU A 288 10.27 15.04 -25.03
C LEU A 288 11.66 14.41 -24.84
N SER A 289 12.65 15.22 -24.47
CA SER A 289 14.00 14.72 -24.14
C SER A 289 13.99 13.77 -22.95
N ILE A 290 13.27 14.11 -21.87
CA ILE A 290 13.15 13.26 -20.68
C ILE A 290 12.47 11.94 -21.03
N ILE A 291 11.36 11.97 -21.79
CA ILE A 291 10.63 10.78 -22.22
C ILE A 291 11.54 9.85 -23.04
N ARG A 292 12.30 10.40 -24.01
CA ARG A 292 13.24 9.63 -24.84
C ARG A 292 14.38 9.01 -24.02
N ALA A 293 14.98 9.78 -23.11
CA ALA A 293 16.04 9.28 -22.24
C ALA A 293 15.55 8.10 -21.38
N ARG A 294 14.32 8.17 -20.87
CA ARG A 294 13.71 7.07 -20.10
C ARG A 294 13.40 5.85 -20.96
N ALA A 295 12.89 6.04 -22.17
CA ALA A 295 12.68 4.94 -23.11
C ALA A 295 13.98 4.21 -23.49
N GLN A 296 15.11 4.91 -23.49
CA GLN A 296 16.43 4.35 -23.82
C GLN A 296 17.17 3.73 -22.62
N SER A 297 16.81 4.10 -21.40
CA SER A 297 17.40 3.52 -20.19
C SER A 297 17.02 2.03 -20.04
N ARG A 298 17.99 1.16 -19.72
CA ARG A 298 17.77 -0.29 -19.47
C ARG A 298 17.08 -0.60 -18.13
N SER A 299 16.49 0.39 -17.48
CA SER A 299 15.78 0.20 -16.21
C SER A 299 14.51 -0.63 -16.46
N PRO A 300 14.24 -1.67 -15.66
CA PRO A 300 12.99 -2.43 -15.77
C PRO A 300 11.79 -1.50 -15.54
N GLY A 301 10.94 -1.36 -16.56
CA GLY A 301 9.71 -0.56 -16.53
C GLY A 301 9.89 0.82 -17.16
N LEU A 302 9.44 0.97 -18.40
CA LEU A 302 8.98 2.28 -18.89
C LEU A 302 7.96 2.86 -17.88
N PRO A 303 7.88 4.19 -17.70
CA PRO A 303 6.83 4.77 -16.88
C PRO A 303 5.49 4.24 -17.37
N GLY A 304 4.73 3.60 -16.48
CA GLY A 304 3.51 2.91 -16.92
C GLY A 304 2.39 3.85 -17.32
N THR A 305 2.49 5.13 -16.90
CA THR A 305 1.53 6.19 -17.17
C THR A 305 2.25 7.53 -17.20
N PHE A 306 1.92 8.37 -18.17
CA PHE A 306 2.31 9.78 -18.24
C PHE A 306 1.19 10.65 -17.67
N VAL A 307 1.55 11.64 -16.85
CA VAL A 307 0.59 12.56 -16.23
C VAL A 307 1.00 13.99 -16.54
N LEU A 308 0.08 14.80 -17.06
CA LEU A 308 0.27 16.23 -17.29
C LEU A 308 -0.74 17.02 -16.45
N VAL A 309 -0.21 17.98 -15.69
CA VAL A 309 -1.00 18.93 -14.90
C VAL A 309 -0.63 20.35 -15.36
N PRO A 310 -1.37 20.92 -16.33
CA PRO A 310 -1.24 22.33 -16.65
C PRO A 310 -1.85 23.15 -15.51
N PHE A 311 -1.21 24.27 -15.17
CA PHE A 311 -1.78 25.19 -14.20
C PHE A 311 -1.68 26.64 -14.68
N HIS A 312 -2.77 27.36 -14.47
CA HIS A 312 -2.95 28.81 -14.49
C HIS A 312 -4.14 29.08 -13.54
N ASP A 313 -4.66 30.31 -13.40
CA ASP A 313 -5.89 30.54 -12.64
C ASP A 313 -7.12 30.40 -13.58
N PRO A 314 -8.00 29.36 -13.44
CA PRO A 314 -7.97 28.22 -12.51
C PRO A 314 -7.15 27.01 -13.02
N PHE A 315 -6.61 26.18 -12.10
CA PHE A 315 -5.67 25.10 -12.42
C PHE A 315 -6.36 23.78 -12.85
N GLY A 316 -5.71 22.98 -13.70
CA GLY A 316 -6.22 21.71 -14.26
C GLY A 316 -6.71 21.82 -15.71
N PRO A 317 -7.19 20.73 -16.36
CA PRO A 317 -7.46 19.37 -15.84
C PRO A 317 -6.21 18.47 -15.76
N VAL A 318 -6.29 17.39 -14.95
CA VAL A 318 -5.27 16.32 -14.96
C VAL A 318 -5.48 15.46 -16.21
N LEU A 319 -4.44 15.31 -17.02
CA LEU A 319 -4.43 14.47 -18.22
C LEU A 319 -3.52 13.27 -17.98
N GLU A 320 -4.06 12.06 -18.15
CA GLU A 320 -3.35 10.80 -17.90
C GLU A 320 -3.45 9.88 -19.11
N THR A 321 -2.34 9.24 -19.49
CA THR A 321 -2.33 8.25 -20.58
C THR A 321 -1.16 7.28 -20.44
N ASP A 322 -1.38 6.03 -20.86
CA ASP A 322 -0.33 5.01 -20.96
C ASP A 322 0.35 5.06 -22.37
N ASP A 323 -0.21 5.84 -23.30
CA ASP A 323 0.27 5.98 -24.69
C ASP A 323 1.14 7.24 -24.85
N PRO A 324 2.43 7.10 -25.20
CA PRO A 324 3.34 8.24 -25.38
C PRO A 324 2.92 9.16 -26.54
N ASP A 325 2.26 8.65 -27.58
CA ASP A 325 1.82 9.46 -28.72
C ASP A 325 0.62 10.34 -28.31
N GLN A 326 -0.33 9.77 -27.55
CA GLN A 326 -1.40 10.55 -26.91
C GLN A 326 -0.84 11.60 -25.95
N PHE A 327 0.20 11.26 -25.18
CA PHE A 327 0.83 12.23 -24.27
C PHE A 327 1.46 13.39 -25.04
N GLN A 328 2.09 13.10 -26.18
CA GLN A 328 2.62 14.14 -27.05
C GLN A 328 1.52 15.08 -27.57
N LEU A 329 0.34 14.55 -27.91
CA LEU A 329 -0.80 15.39 -28.29
C LEU A 329 -1.24 16.32 -27.15
N PHE A 330 -1.30 15.84 -25.90
CA PHE A 330 -1.58 16.68 -24.74
C PHE A 330 -0.58 17.83 -24.60
N MET A 331 0.70 17.57 -24.88
CA MET A 331 1.76 18.58 -24.82
C MET A 331 1.65 19.60 -25.97
N GLU A 332 1.27 19.17 -27.17
CA GLU A 332 1.09 20.04 -28.34
C GLU A 332 -0.10 20.99 -28.19
N ASP A 333 -1.13 20.59 -27.45
CA ASP A 333 -2.33 21.39 -27.17
C ASP A 333 -2.12 22.46 -26.08
N LEU A 334 -1.02 22.40 -25.32
CA LEU A 334 -0.74 23.37 -24.24
C LEU A 334 -0.60 24.80 -24.75
N THR A 335 -1.60 25.65 -24.56
CA THR A 335 -1.51 27.08 -24.89
C THR A 335 -1.22 27.91 -23.65
N ALA A 336 -0.25 28.82 -23.72
CA ALA A 336 -0.08 29.84 -22.70
C ALA A 336 -1.26 30.82 -22.77
N LEU A 337 -2.08 30.85 -21.71
CA LEU A 337 -3.27 31.68 -21.60
C LEU A 337 -2.97 32.94 -20.78
N SER A 338 -3.77 33.99 -21.00
CA SER A 338 -3.53 35.27 -20.32
C SER A 338 -3.57 35.10 -18.79
N GLY A 339 -2.46 35.48 -18.15
CA GLY A 339 -2.21 35.53 -16.72
C GLY A 339 -1.05 36.50 -16.51
N GLY A 340 -1.11 37.37 -15.51
CA GLY A 340 -0.21 38.52 -15.43
C GLY A 340 0.38 38.80 -14.05
N ASP A 341 -0.04 38.06 -13.03
CA ASP A 341 0.32 38.34 -11.65
C ASP A 341 1.03 37.14 -11.03
N GLU A 342 2.33 37.29 -10.80
CA GLU A 342 3.02 36.50 -9.81
C GLU A 342 2.58 36.94 -8.40
N PRO A 343 2.29 36.03 -7.46
CA PRO A 343 2.59 34.58 -7.45
C PRO A 343 1.47 33.65 -7.98
N GLU A 344 1.79 32.37 -8.22
CA GLU A 344 0.93 31.35 -8.86
C GLU A 344 0.59 30.12 -8.00
N MET A 345 -0.44 29.35 -8.38
CA MET A 345 -0.98 28.19 -7.64
C MET A 345 -0.18 26.88 -7.84
N CYS A 346 1.14 26.98 -7.81
CA CYS A 346 2.05 25.87 -8.12
C CYS A 346 1.97 24.72 -7.09
N LEU A 347 1.84 25.00 -5.78
CA LEU A 347 1.79 23.92 -4.78
C LEU A 347 0.51 23.09 -4.86
N SER A 348 -0.61 23.72 -5.25
CA SER A 348 -1.89 23.05 -5.51
C SER A 348 -1.77 22.12 -6.73
N ALA A 349 -1.08 22.56 -7.79
CA ALA A 349 -0.83 21.73 -8.96
C ALA A 349 0.08 20.52 -8.63
N ILE A 350 1.10 20.72 -7.77
CA ILE A 350 1.96 19.63 -7.27
C ILE A 350 1.17 18.67 -6.38
N GLU A 351 0.31 19.17 -5.49
CA GLU A 351 -0.56 18.33 -4.67
C GLU A 351 -1.46 17.46 -5.55
N LEU A 352 -2.09 18.05 -6.57
CA LEU A 352 -2.93 17.34 -7.53
C LEU A 352 -2.13 16.27 -8.29
N ALA A 353 -0.93 16.62 -8.77
CA ALA A 353 -0.02 15.68 -9.41
C ALA A 353 0.39 14.53 -8.49
N LEU A 354 0.65 14.81 -7.20
CA LEU A 354 0.96 13.80 -6.20
C LEU A 354 -0.24 12.89 -5.97
N ILE A 355 -1.46 13.41 -5.82
CA ILE A 355 -2.67 12.60 -5.62
C ILE A 355 -2.88 11.61 -6.77
N HIS A 356 -2.70 12.08 -8.01
CA HIS A 356 -2.91 11.31 -9.24
C HIS A 356 -1.74 10.41 -9.65
N SER A 357 -0.58 10.52 -8.99
CA SER A 357 0.59 9.70 -9.30
C SER A 357 0.78 8.51 -8.35
N PRO A 358 1.27 7.36 -8.85
CA PRO A 358 1.75 6.26 -8.03
C PRO A 358 2.91 6.68 -7.11
N PRO A 359 3.19 5.94 -6.03
CA PRO A 359 4.44 6.09 -5.28
C PRO A 359 5.68 5.91 -6.18
N LEU A 360 6.81 6.49 -5.75
CA LEU A 360 8.10 6.47 -6.43
C LEU A 360 8.11 7.18 -7.81
N SER A 361 7.05 7.93 -8.13
CA SER A 361 6.95 8.72 -9.37
C SER A 361 7.95 9.87 -9.42
N GLU A 362 8.31 10.25 -10.64
CA GLU A 362 9.14 11.43 -10.91
C GLU A 362 8.27 12.57 -11.41
N ILE A 363 8.34 13.70 -10.72
CA ILE A 363 7.56 14.90 -11.00
C ILE A 363 8.50 16.02 -11.45
N PHE A 364 8.28 16.53 -12.65
CA PHE A 364 8.99 17.67 -13.22
C PHE A 364 8.08 18.89 -13.23
N VAL A 365 8.47 19.94 -12.52
CA VAL A 365 7.70 21.18 -12.39
C VAL A 365 8.37 22.27 -13.22
N PHE A 366 7.64 22.89 -14.14
CA PHE A 366 8.10 23.99 -14.98
C PHE A 366 7.32 25.26 -14.64
N THR A 367 8.00 26.31 -14.18
CA THR A 367 7.37 27.59 -13.83
C THR A 367 8.41 28.72 -13.77
N ASP A 368 7.98 29.95 -14.00
CA ASP A 368 8.77 31.18 -13.78
C ASP A 368 8.30 31.95 -12.52
N ALA A 369 7.25 31.46 -11.84
CA ALA A 369 6.55 32.14 -10.76
C ALA A 369 6.81 31.54 -9.37
N SER A 370 6.80 32.40 -8.34
CA SER A 370 6.81 31.97 -6.95
C SER A 370 5.43 31.47 -6.50
N PRO A 371 5.32 30.58 -5.50
CA PRO A 371 4.05 29.98 -5.12
C PRO A 371 3.19 30.94 -4.28
N LYS A 372 1.92 31.10 -4.67
CA LYS A 372 0.88 31.89 -3.99
C LYS A 372 0.31 31.14 -2.79
N ASP A 373 0.22 29.83 -2.92
CA ASP A 373 -0.38 28.86 -2.03
C ASP A 373 0.63 28.26 -1.04
N ARG A 374 1.55 29.09 -0.53
CA ARG A 374 2.64 28.71 0.40
C ARG A 374 2.20 27.91 1.63
N HIS A 375 0.94 28.08 2.05
CA HIS A 375 0.34 27.37 3.18
C HIS A 375 0.24 25.85 2.96
N LEU A 376 0.23 25.39 1.70
CA LEU A 376 0.22 23.96 1.34
C LEU A 376 1.58 23.27 1.48
N TYR A 377 2.64 23.99 1.81
CA TYR A 377 4.00 23.44 1.89
C TYR A 377 4.09 22.18 2.76
N SER A 378 3.48 22.18 3.95
CA SER A 378 3.50 21.02 4.84
C SER A 378 2.75 19.82 4.26
N THR A 379 1.61 20.07 3.61
CA THR A 379 0.78 19.02 2.98
C THR A 379 1.54 18.39 1.82
N VAL A 380 2.07 19.21 0.91
CA VAL A 380 2.88 18.76 -0.24
C VAL A 380 4.12 18.02 0.24
N LYS A 381 4.83 18.53 1.25
CA LYS A 381 6.00 17.84 1.83
C LYS A 381 5.64 16.45 2.37
N SER A 382 4.53 16.33 3.11
CA SER A 382 4.09 15.05 3.66
C SER A 382 3.74 14.06 2.55
N LEU A 383 3.02 14.50 1.51
CA LEU A 383 2.67 13.66 0.35
C LEU A 383 3.90 13.21 -0.43
N ILE A 384 4.90 14.08 -0.64
CA ILE A 384 6.17 13.73 -1.28
C ILE A 384 6.87 12.60 -0.51
N LEU A 385 6.95 12.73 0.81
CA LEU A 385 7.62 11.76 1.68
C LEU A 385 6.85 10.43 1.76
N GLU A 386 5.53 10.49 1.88
CA GLU A 386 4.64 9.32 1.91
C GLU A 386 4.72 8.53 0.59
N LYS A 387 4.57 9.23 -0.54
CA LYS A 387 4.67 8.63 -1.87
C LYS A 387 6.11 8.38 -2.31
N LYS A 388 7.11 8.83 -1.56
CA LYS A 388 8.54 8.77 -1.92
C LYS A 388 8.80 9.26 -3.35
N SER A 389 8.04 10.27 -3.78
CA SER A 389 8.11 10.80 -5.15
C SER A 389 9.26 11.80 -5.26
N LYS A 390 9.96 11.80 -6.40
CA LYS A 390 11.08 12.71 -6.64
C LYS A 390 10.57 13.94 -7.39
N VAL A 391 10.76 15.13 -6.82
CA VAL A 391 10.29 16.39 -7.41
C VAL A 391 11.46 17.23 -7.88
N THR A 392 11.51 17.51 -9.19
CA THR A 392 12.53 18.33 -9.83
C THR A 392 11.89 19.60 -10.38
N PHE A 393 12.40 20.77 -9.96
CA PHE A 393 11.93 22.06 -10.45
C PHE A 393 12.84 22.57 -11.57
N LEU A 394 12.24 23.00 -12.67
CA LEU A 394 12.86 23.74 -13.75
C LEU A 394 12.28 25.15 -13.72
N LEU A 395 13.05 26.07 -13.17
CA LEU A 395 12.64 27.45 -12.94
C LEU A 395 13.22 28.34 -14.03
N THR A 396 12.39 29.18 -14.64
CA THR A 396 12.89 30.22 -15.56
C THR A 396 13.05 31.53 -14.79
N GLU A 397 14.25 32.11 -14.80
CA GLU A 397 14.46 33.45 -14.25
C GLU A 397 14.28 34.51 -15.34
N ASP A 398 13.33 35.41 -15.09
CA ASP A 398 13.10 36.58 -15.93
C ASP A 398 14.37 37.47 -15.94
N GLN A 399 15.00 37.65 -17.11
CA GLN A 399 16.29 38.36 -17.27
C GLN A 399 16.25 39.84 -16.82
N ASN A 400 15.06 40.35 -16.52
CA ASN A 400 14.83 41.67 -15.94
C ASN A 400 15.55 41.90 -14.59
N SER A 401 15.96 40.85 -13.88
CA SER A 401 16.74 41.01 -12.64
C SER A 401 18.23 41.32 -12.86
N ARG A 402 18.74 41.21 -14.11
CA ARG A 402 20.15 41.50 -14.47
C ARG A 402 20.33 42.79 -15.30
N MET A 403 19.31 43.64 -15.39
CA MET A 403 19.44 44.92 -16.09
C MET A 403 20.34 45.88 -15.32
N THR A 404 21.34 46.43 -16.01
CA THR A 404 22.23 47.48 -15.49
C THR A 404 21.43 48.73 -15.06
N LEU A 405 21.98 49.49 -14.11
CA LEU A 405 21.38 50.69 -13.50
C LEU A 405 20.83 51.74 -14.50
N LYS A 406 21.20 51.68 -15.78
CA LYS A 406 20.74 52.59 -16.83
C LYS A 406 19.30 52.32 -17.30
N ASP A 407 18.82 51.09 -17.27
CA ASP A 407 17.47 50.76 -17.75
C ASP A 407 16.36 50.89 -16.69
N ARG A 408 16.76 50.99 -15.41
CA ARG A 408 15.83 51.23 -14.27
C ARG A 408 15.05 52.54 -14.36
N ARG A 409 15.44 53.48 -15.22
CA ARG A 409 14.80 54.80 -15.31
C ARG A 409 13.50 54.82 -16.14
N LYS A 410 13.15 53.76 -16.88
CA LYS A 410 11.96 53.75 -17.76
C LYS A 410 10.76 52.92 -17.28
N ARG A 411 10.86 52.11 -16.22
CA ARG A 411 9.72 51.31 -15.70
C ARG A 411 9.60 51.39 -14.17
N LYS A 412 8.96 52.45 -13.68
CA LYS A 412 8.41 52.50 -12.32
C LYS A 412 7.07 51.75 -12.31
N ARG A 413 7.06 50.49 -11.84
CA ARG A 413 5.93 49.72 -11.23
C ARG A 413 6.05 48.20 -11.49
N ARG A 414 7.12 47.56 -11.07
CA ARG A 414 7.07 46.13 -10.68
C ARG A 414 7.70 46.02 -9.30
N LYS A 415 6.97 45.44 -8.36
CA LYS A 415 7.42 45.23 -6.97
C LYS A 415 8.70 44.38 -7.07
N ALA A 416 9.80 44.82 -6.45
CA ALA A 416 11.01 44.02 -6.43
C ALA A 416 10.71 42.73 -5.68
N LEU A 417 10.84 41.60 -6.37
CA LEU A 417 10.54 40.29 -5.80
C LEU A 417 11.68 39.87 -4.87
N SER A 418 11.35 39.10 -3.84
CA SER A 418 12.32 38.63 -2.85
C SER A 418 13.39 37.76 -3.53
N PRO A 419 14.68 37.91 -3.19
CA PRO A 419 15.73 36.99 -3.64
C PRO A 419 15.42 35.52 -3.29
N ASP A 420 14.72 35.28 -2.19
CA ASP A 420 14.39 33.94 -1.68
C ASP A 420 13.03 33.41 -2.16
N ARG A 421 12.45 34.01 -3.20
CA ARG A 421 11.10 33.68 -3.68
C ARG A 421 10.90 32.20 -4.05
N PHE A 422 11.97 31.52 -4.48
CA PHE A 422 11.98 30.10 -4.84
C PHE A 422 12.50 29.15 -3.74
N SER A 423 12.76 29.66 -2.53
CA SER A 423 13.29 28.86 -1.40
C SER A 423 12.45 27.64 -1.06
N LEU A 424 11.11 27.74 -1.17
CA LEU A 424 10.20 26.62 -0.94
C LEU A 424 10.42 25.48 -1.95
N TYR A 425 10.60 25.81 -3.22
CA TYR A 425 10.85 24.82 -4.27
C TYR A 425 12.18 24.09 -4.03
N SER A 426 13.24 24.83 -3.69
CA SER A 426 14.54 24.24 -3.31
C SER A 426 14.47 23.34 -2.09
N SER A 427 13.63 23.67 -1.11
CA SER A 427 13.45 22.81 0.06
C SER A 427 12.70 21.52 -0.29
N LEU A 428 11.63 21.61 -1.08
CA LEU A 428 10.86 20.43 -1.53
C LEU A 428 11.70 19.50 -2.40
N SER A 429 12.44 20.04 -3.37
CA SER A 429 13.29 19.23 -4.26
C SER A 429 14.37 18.50 -3.47
N SER A 430 15.07 19.19 -2.57
CA SER A 430 16.10 18.59 -1.71
C SER A 430 15.57 17.45 -0.83
N ILE A 431 14.41 17.64 -0.18
CA ILE A 431 13.79 16.62 0.67
C ILE A 431 13.33 15.40 -0.15
N SER A 432 12.89 15.63 -1.38
CA SER A 432 12.45 14.56 -2.29
C SER A 432 13.61 13.80 -2.97
N GLY A 433 14.87 14.25 -2.79
CA GLY A 433 16.03 13.75 -3.55
C GLY A 433 16.05 14.22 -5.02
N GLY A 434 15.22 15.21 -5.36
CA GLY A 434 15.21 15.92 -6.64
C GLY A 434 16.14 17.13 -6.65
N MET A 435 16.00 17.96 -7.67
CA MET A 435 16.87 19.13 -7.88
C MET A 435 16.06 20.37 -8.23
N THR A 436 16.62 21.54 -7.97
CA THR A 436 16.13 22.81 -8.52
C THR A 436 17.12 23.29 -9.57
N ILE A 437 16.66 23.42 -10.80
CA ILE A 437 17.46 23.82 -11.95
C ILE A 437 16.94 25.18 -12.40
N PHE A 438 17.81 26.18 -12.38
CA PHE A 438 17.53 27.49 -12.95
C PHE A 438 17.91 27.49 -14.43
N THR A 439 16.98 27.94 -15.27
CA THR A 439 17.12 27.95 -16.72
C THR A 439 16.90 29.36 -17.28
N THR A 440 17.46 29.61 -18.47
CA THR A 440 17.18 30.80 -19.27
C THR A 440 16.60 30.38 -20.61
N ASN A 441 15.94 31.28 -21.34
CA ASN A 441 15.35 31.00 -22.66
C ASN A 441 16.36 30.43 -23.67
N THR A 442 17.65 30.74 -23.49
CA THR A 442 18.76 30.21 -24.30
C THR A 442 19.36 28.89 -23.80
N ASP A 443 19.19 28.56 -22.51
CA ASP A 443 19.81 27.39 -21.88
C ASP A 443 18.92 26.14 -21.90
N ILE A 444 17.61 26.25 -22.12
CA ILE A 444 16.71 25.08 -22.16
C ILE A 444 17.08 24.14 -23.32
N GLN A 445 17.65 24.66 -24.42
CA GLN A 445 18.19 23.81 -25.49
C GLN A 445 19.52 23.12 -25.13
N LYS A 446 20.28 23.63 -24.15
CA LYS A 446 21.59 23.08 -23.73
C LYS A 446 21.52 22.25 -22.45
N ALA A 447 20.44 22.38 -21.66
CA ALA A 447 20.24 21.67 -20.40
C ALA A 447 20.06 20.13 -20.54
N SER A 448 20.06 19.60 -21.77
CA SER A 448 20.03 18.15 -22.05
C SER A 448 21.00 17.35 -21.18
N ALA A 449 22.21 17.87 -20.95
CA ALA A 449 23.28 17.15 -20.25
C ALA A 449 23.09 17.00 -18.71
N ILE A 450 22.41 17.93 -18.03
CA ILE A 450 22.46 18.00 -16.54
C ILE A 450 21.54 16.96 -15.88
N VAL A 451 20.44 16.57 -16.54
CA VAL A 451 19.50 15.57 -16.00
C VAL A 451 19.91 14.15 -16.39
N GLU A 452 20.60 13.96 -17.52
CA GLU A 452 21.16 12.65 -17.90
C GLU A 452 22.21 12.18 -16.89
N ASP A 453 23.09 13.08 -16.41
CA ASP A 453 24.18 12.73 -15.49
C ASP A 453 23.69 12.39 -14.06
N SER A 454 22.54 12.93 -13.66
CA SER A 454 21.93 12.72 -12.33
C SER A 454 20.89 11.58 -12.30
N THR A 455 20.51 11.06 -13.47
CA THR A 455 19.58 9.93 -13.62
C THR A 455 20.29 8.63 -13.99
N ALA A 456 21.52 8.70 -14.51
CA ALA A 456 22.39 7.55 -14.79
C ALA A 456 23.22 7.07 -13.58
N THR A 457 23.27 7.81 -12.48
CA THR A 457 24.20 7.58 -11.34
C THR A 457 23.56 7.00 -10.07
N ASN A 458 22.40 6.34 -10.12
CA ASN A 458 21.86 5.60 -8.95
C ASN A 458 21.24 4.26 -9.31
#